data_AF-A0A0C2ZAS0-F1
#
_entry.id   AF-A0A0C2ZAS0-F1
#
_cell.length_a   1.000
_cell.length_b   1.000
_cell.length_c   1.000
_cell.angle_alpha   90.00
_cell.angle_beta   90.00
_cell.angle_gamma   90.00
#
_symmetry.space_group_name_H-M   'P 1'
#
loop_
_entity.id
_entity.type
_entity.pdbx_description
1 polymer ?
#
loop_
_entity_poly.entity_id
_entity_poly.type
_entity_poly.pdbx_seq_one_letter_code
_entity_poly.pdbx_strand_id
1 'polypeptide(L)'
;MACPYSLHARHCGHTFCATCILKWFFSRLHRGCGGWHESVDCPVCRSALYCTPDLPPRSDFTFPFIPNRTMDGALQGLVNGLTNATDKQGSTAVPNALADWCEEGHARQEWIRRDKTGRTEMTSLANKWANLQSLDFVKLRERLGV
;
A
#
# COMPACT_ATOMS: atom_id res chain seq x y z
N MET A 1 8.35 -1.06 5.33
CA MET A 1 7.35 -0.47 4.42
C MET A 1 7.71 -0.87 3.00
N ALA A 2 6.76 -1.31 2.16
CA ALA A 2 6.99 -1.71 0.77
C ALA A 2 5.89 -1.11 -0.12
N CYS A 3 6.20 -0.76 -1.38
CA CYS A 3 5.30 -0.12 -2.34
C CYS A 3 4.55 1.09 -1.71
N PRO A 4 5.20 2.23 -1.52
CA PRO A 4 4.64 3.35 -0.76
C PRO A 4 3.56 4.14 -1.51
N TYR A 5 2.44 4.39 -0.84
CA TYR A 5 1.33 5.21 -1.32
C TYR A 5 0.87 6.20 -0.26
N SER A 6 0.48 7.39 -0.70
CA SER A 6 -0.25 8.35 0.12
C SER A 6 -1.74 8.30 -0.21
N LEU A 7 -2.56 8.80 0.71
CA LEU A 7 -3.99 9.00 0.45
C LEU A 7 -4.19 10.30 -0.32
N HIS A 8 -5.18 10.31 -1.22
CA HIS A 8 -5.68 11.56 -1.82
C HIS A 8 -6.55 12.30 -0.78
N ALA A 9 -5.89 12.92 0.19
CA ALA A 9 -6.49 13.66 1.30
C ALA A 9 -6.32 15.18 1.12
N ARG A 10 -7.20 15.96 1.73
CA ARG A 10 -7.19 17.43 1.57
C ARG A 10 -5.99 18.11 2.21
N HIS A 11 -5.51 17.60 3.35
CA HIS A 11 -4.58 18.34 4.22
C HIS A 11 -3.41 17.50 4.74
N CYS A 12 -3.09 16.35 4.13
CA CYS A 12 -1.92 15.58 4.55
C CYS A 12 -1.29 14.78 3.40
N GLY A 13 0.00 14.50 3.54
CA GLY A 13 0.78 13.68 2.60
C GLY A 13 1.30 12.37 3.20
N HIS A 14 0.72 11.89 4.31
CA HIS A 14 1.18 10.68 5.01
C HIS A 14 1.24 9.48 4.07
N THR A 15 2.33 8.73 4.15
CA THR A 15 2.64 7.62 3.27
C THR A 15 2.61 6.30 4.03
N PHE A 16 2.09 5.28 3.36
CA PHE A 16 1.82 3.97 3.90
C PHE A 16 2.31 2.89 2.94
N CYS A 17 2.44 1.66 3.44
CA CYS A 17 2.60 0.52 2.55
C CYS A 17 1.30 0.28 1.76
N ALA A 18 1.38 -0.08 0.48
CA ALA A 18 0.22 -0.28 -0.39
C ALA A 18 -0.81 -1.24 0.22
N THR A 19 -0.38 -2.43 0.66
CA THR A 19 -1.28 -3.43 1.25
C THR A 19 -1.87 -2.99 2.59
N CYS A 20 -1.13 -2.19 3.37
CA CYS A 20 -1.59 -1.64 4.64
C CYS A 20 -2.74 -0.68 4.41
N ILE A 21 -2.57 0.25 3.47
CA ILE A 21 -3.55 1.30 3.24
C ILE A 21 -4.77 0.81 2.47
N LEU A 22 -4.60 -0.19 1.60
CA LEU A 22 -5.73 -0.93 1.01
C LEU A 22 -6.58 -1.59 2.08
N LYS A 23 -5.96 -2.40 2.97
CA LYS A 23 -6.68 -3.06 4.07
C LYS A 23 -7.40 -2.05 4.95
N TRP A 24 -6.74 -0.95 5.31
CA TRP A 24 -7.36 0.11 6.08
C TRP A 24 -8.58 0.71 5.37
N PHE A 25 -8.42 1.15 4.12
CA PHE A 25 -9.48 1.80 3.37
C PHE A 25 -10.70 0.89 3.17
N PHE A 26 -10.47 -0.39 2.83
CA PHE A 26 -11.55 -1.38 2.64
C PHE A 26 -12.13 -1.91 3.96
N SER A 27 -11.43 -1.78 5.10
CA SER A 27 -12.03 -2.10 6.41
C SER A 27 -13.22 -1.18 6.74
N ARG A 28 -13.25 0.02 6.16
CA ARG A 28 -14.33 1.01 6.30
C ARG A 28 -15.49 0.78 5.31
N LEU A 29 -15.35 -0.16 4.38
CA LEU A 29 -16.41 -0.52 3.43
C LEU A 29 -17.50 -1.35 4.15
N HIS A 30 -18.76 -0.94 3.98
CA HIS A 30 -19.89 -1.69 4.52
C HIS A 30 -20.08 -3.02 3.78
N ARG A 31 -20.10 -4.13 4.54
CA ARG A 31 -20.18 -5.51 3.98
C ARG A 31 -21.45 -5.75 3.16
N GLY A 32 -22.59 -5.20 3.57
CA GLY A 32 -23.87 -5.49 2.95
C GLY A 32 -24.08 -4.80 1.60
N CYS A 33 -23.76 -3.50 1.53
CA CYS A 33 -24.04 -2.69 0.34
C CYS A 33 -22.81 -2.40 -0.52
N GLY A 34 -21.59 -2.61 -0.02
CA GLY A 34 -20.35 -2.28 -0.73
C GLY A 34 -20.12 -0.78 -0.94
N GLY A 35 -20.63 0.06 -0.05
CA GLY A 35 -20.41 1.51 -0.02
C GLY A 35 -19.64 1.97 1.22
N TRP A 36 -19.15 3.21 1.20
CA TRP A 36 -18.58 3.91 2.35
C TRP A 36 -19.61 4.91 2.89
N HIS A 37 -20.30 4.57 3.98
CA HIS A 37 -21.35 5.42 4.57
C HIS A 37 -20.79 6.58 5.41
N GLU A 38 -19.52 6.51 5.77
CA GLU A 38 -18.81 7.52 6.54
C GLU A 38 -17.59 7.99 5.74
N SER A 39 -17.11 9.20 6.03
CA SER A 39 -15.83 9.66 5.48
C SER A 39 -14.72 8.69 5.89
N VAL A 40 -13.86 8.36 4.95
CA VAL A 40 -12.63 7.63 5.26
C VAL A 40 -11.56 8.67 5.58
N ASP A 41 -10.98 8.56 6.77
CA ASP A 41 -9.96 9.49 7.23
C ASP A 41 -8.55 8.89 7.16
N CYS A 42 -7.55 9.77 7.09
CA CYS A 42 -6.15 9.40 7.25
C CYS A 42 -5.93 8.71 8.61
N PRO A 43 -5.32 7.50 8.65
CA PRO A 43 -5.06 6.79 9.91
C PRO A 43 -4.18 7.56 10.91
N VAL A 44 -3.37 8.50 10.42
CA VAL A 44 -2.36 9.20 11.24
C VAL A 44 -2.94 10.48 11.83
N CYS A 45 -3.50 11.36 11.00
CA CYS A 45 -3.91 12.71 11.43
C CYS A 45 -5.40 12.98 11.31
N ARG A 46 -6.20 11.99 10.90
CA ARG A 46 -7.65 12.10 10.71
C ARG A 46 -8.08 13.16 9.67
N SER A 47 -7.19 13.57 8.77
CA SER A 47 -7.59 14.37 7.60
C SER A 47 -8.54 13.55 6.74
N ALA A 48 -9.72 14.08 6.45
CA ALA A 48 -10.71 13.45 5.59
C ALA A 48 -10.20 13.30 4.15
N LEU A 49 -10.54 12.17 3.52
CA LEU A 49 -10.33 11.93 2.09
C LEU A 49 -11.49 12.53 1.27
N TYR A 50 -11.28 12.64 -0.04
CA TYR A 50 -12.39 12.88 -0.95
C TYR A 50 -13.40 11.73 -0.91
N CYS A 51 -14.68 12.06 -0.95
CA CYS A 51 -15.75 11.07 -1.00
C CYS A 51 -15.59 10.22 -2.27
N THR A 52 -15.67 8.90 -2.13
CA THR A 52 -15.72 7.98 -3.27
C THR A 52 -17.15 8.01 -3.83
N PRO A 53 -17.39 8.45 -5.08
CA PRO A 53 -18.73 8.46 -5.64
C PRO A 53 -19.25 7.02 -5.78
N ASP A 54 -20.52 6.78 -5.46
CA ASP A 54 -21.09 5.43 -5.50
C ASP A 54 -21.39 4.93 -6.91
N LEU A 55 -21.63 5.84 -7.86
CA LEU A 55 -22.09 5.51 -9.21
C LEU A 55 -20.91 5.40 -10.20
N PRO A 56 -20.80 4.28 -10.93
CA PRO A 56 -19.95 4.17 -12.09
C PRO A 56 -20.60 4.80 -13.34
N PRO A 57 -19.83 5.31 -14.31
CA PRO A 57 -18.37 5.36 -14.30
C PRO A 57 -17.84 6.42 -13.33
N ARG A 58 -16.93 6.03 -12.43
CA ARG A 58 -16.22 6.97 -11.54
C ARG A 58 -15.13 7.68 -12.33
N SER A 59 -14.89 8.95 -12.00
CA SER A 59 -13.74 9.67 -12.53
C SER A 59 -12.44 9.15 -11.89
N ASP A 60 -11.38 8.99 -12.68
CA ASP A 60 -10.05 8.59 -12.18
C ASP A 60 -9.49 9.53 -11.10
N PHE A 61 -9.88 10.81 -11.12
CA PHE A 61 -9.49 11.78 -10.08
C PHE A 61 -10.04 11.47 -8.69
N THR A 62 -11.04 10.58 -8.60
CA THR A 62 -11.61 10.12 -7.33
C THR A 62 -10.87 8.92 -6.75
N PHE A 63 -9.85 8.42 -7.45
CA PHE A 63 -9.02 7.32 -6.96
C PHE A 63 -8.30 7.75 -5.66
N PRO A 64 -8.46 7.01 -4.54
CA PRO A 64 -8.06 7.50 -3.22
C PRO A 64 -6.56 7.32 -2.91
N PHE A 65 -5.78 6.73 -3.82
CA PHE A 65 -4.38 6.40 -3.57
C PHE A 65 -3.45 7.08 -4.58
N ILE A 66 -2.39 7.69 -4.09
CA ILE A 66 -1.37 8.36 -4.90
C ILE A 66 -0.03 7.66 -4.67
N PRO A 67 0.64 7.13 -5.71
CA PRO A 67 1.95 6.50 -5.54
C PRO A 67 3.00 7.52 -5.08
N ASN A 68 3.75 7.20 -4.04
CA ASN A 68 4.86 8.05 -3.57
C ASN A 68 6.19 7.56 -4.16
N ARG A 69 6.47 7.96 -5.41
CA ARG A 69 7.66 7.53 -6.16
C ARG A 69 8.98 7.97 -5.50
N THR A 70 9.01 9.13 -4.86
CA THR A 70 10.19 9.62 -4.14
C THR A 70 10.51 8.70 -2.96
N MET A 71 9.51 8.37 -2.16
CA MET A 71 9.69 7.41 -1.05
C MET A 71 10.02 6.01 -1.57
N ASP A 72 9.44 5.59 -2.70
CA ASP A 72 9.73 4.30 -3.33
C ASP A 72 11.21 4.20 -3.69
N GLY A 73 11.76 5.20 -4.38
CA GLY A 73 13.17 5.27 -4.72
C GLY A 73 14.08 5.29 -3.49
N ALA A 74 13.72 6.04 -2.46
CA ALA A 74 14.47 6.08 -1.20
C ALA A 74 14.50 4.72 -0.50
N LEU A 75 13.35 4.02 -0.42
CA LEU A 75 13.27 2.69 0.17
C LEU A 75 14.08 1.65 -0.62
N GLN A 76 13.99 1.67 -1.95
CA GLN A 76 14.80 0.81 -2.82
C GLN A 76 16.30 1.03 -2.58
N GLY A 77 16.74 2.29 -2.50
CA GLY A 77 18.13 2.63 -2.20
C GLY A 77 18.60 2.10 -0.84
N LEU A 78 17.77 2.25 0.20
CA LEU A 78 18.07 1.73 1.53
C LEU A 78 18.17 0.20 1.56
N VAL A 79 17.21 -0.51 0.96
CA VAL A 79 17.21 -1.99 0.92
C VAL A 79 18.41 -2.52 0.15
N ASN A 80 18.76 -1.92 -0.99
CA ASN A 80 19.94 -2.30 -1.77
C ASN A 80 21.24 -1.99 -0.99
N GLY A 81 21.28 -0.87 -0.26
CA GLY A 81 22.39 -0.53 0.63
C GLY A 81 22.62 -1.58 1.72
N LEU A 82 21.53 -2.09 2.33
CA LEU A 82 21.60 -3.16 3.33
C LEU A 82 22.14 -4.46 2.73
N THR A 83 21.68 -4.84 1.53
CA THR A 83 22.16 -6.05 0.84
C THR A 83 23.66 -5.94 0.51
N ASN A 84 24.10 -4.80 -0.02
CA ASN A 84 25.51 -4.58 -0.34
C ASN A 84 26.41 -4.58 0.90
N ALA A 85 25.89 -4.15 2.06
CA ALA A 85 26.63 -4.15 3.31
C ALA A 85 26.82 -5.56 3.86
N THR A 86 25.84 -6.45 3.70
CA THR A 86 25.94 -7.86 4.12
C THR A 86 26.92 -8.64 3.26
N ASP A 87 26.93 -8.39 1.95
CA ASP A 87 27.76 -9.15 1.00
C ASP A 87 29.25 -8.80 1.10
N LYS A 88 29.56 -7.56 1.51
CA LYS A 88 30.94 -7.07 1.70
C LYS A 88 31.57 -7.48 3.05
N GLN A 89 30.77 -7.84 4.05
CA GLN A 89 31.24 -8.15 5.42
C GLN A 89 31.52 -9.65 5.66
N GLY A 90 32.17 -10.33 4.71
CA GLY A 90 32.48 -11.77 4.78
C GLY A 90 33.40 -12.26 5.92
N SER A 91 33.52 -11.59 7.07
CA SER A 91 34.31 -12.12 8.21
C SER A 91 34.12 -11.43 9.58
N THR A 92 33.27 -10.42 9.74
CA THR A 92 32.99 -9.84 11.07
C THR A 92 31.54 -10.08 11.42
N ALA A 93 31.26 -10.40 12.69
CA ALA A 93 29.92 -10.76 13.17
C ALA A 93 28.91 -9.66 12.81
N VAL A 94 28.26 -9.83 11.67
CA VAL A 94 27.17 -8.99 11.22
C VAL A 94 26.11 -9.06 12.32
N PRO A 95 25.65 -7.93 12.88
CA PRO A 95 24.55 -7.93 13.83
C PRO A 95 23.41 -8.79 13.27
N ASN A 96 22.90 -9.76 14.04
CA ASN A 96 21.89 -10.73 13.57
C ASN A 96 20.73 -10.08 12.79
N ALA A 97 20.36 -8.84 13.14
CA ALA A 97 19.32 -8.07 12.46
C ALA A 97 19.62 -7.71 10.99
N LEU A 98 20.90 -7.61 10.58
CA LEU A 98 21.29 -7.33 9.20
C LEU A 98 21.36 -8.60 8.35
N ALA A 99 21.62 -9.77 8.95
CA ALA A 99 21.65 -11.04 8.24
C ALA A 99 20.30 -11.34 7.55
N ASP A 100 19.17 -10.99 8.18
CA ASP A 100 17.83 -11.15 7.61
C ASP A 100 17.57 -10.28 6.35
N TRP A 101 18.45 -9.32 6.06
CA TRP A 101 18.37 -8.44 4.89
C TRP A 101 19.36 -8.81 3.77
N CYS A 102 20.15 -9.89 3.94
CA CYS A 102 20.94 -10.42 2.83
C CYS A 102 20.04 -10.94 1.70
N GLU A 103 20.64 -11.35 0.57
CA GLU A 103 19.89 -11.77 -0.62
C GLU A 103 18.82 -12.84 -0.33
N GLU A 104 19.18 -13.85 0.46
CA GLU A 104 18.32 -14.96 0.87
C GLU A 104 17.59 -14.70 2.19
N GLY A 105 17.83 -13.55 2.82
CA GLY A 105 17.30 -13.19 4.11
C GLY A 105 15.77 -13.04 4.10
N HIS A 106 15.12 -13.56 5.14
CA HIS A 106 13.66 -13.61 5.23
C HIS A 106 13.02 -12.21 5.19
N ALA A 107 13.63 -11.20 5.83
CA ALA A 107 13.09 -9.84 5.84
C ALA A 107 13.11 -9.20 4.43
N ARG A 108 14.17 -9.44 3.66
CA ARG A 108 14.27 -8.99 2.26
C ARG A 108 13.24 -9.68 1.38
N GLN A 109 13.12 -11.00 1.47
CA GLN A 109 12.15 -11.77 0.69
C GLN A 109 10.70 -11.36 1.00
N GLU A 110 10.37 -11.16 2.27
CA GLU A 110 9.06 -10.65 2.68
C GLU A 110 8.82 -9.23 2.18
N TRP A 111 9.83 -8.36 2.19
CA TRP A 111 9.72 -7.01 1.65
C TRP A 111 9.45 -7.03 0.14
N ILE A 112 10.20 -7.83 -0.64
CA ILE A 112 10.00 -8.02 -2.09
C ILE A 112 8.59 -8.54 -2.37
N ARG A 113 8.14 -9.55 -1.61
CA ARG A 113 6.80 -10.12 -1.73
C ARG A 113 5.73 -9.06 -1.51
N ARG A 114 5.85 -8.26 -0.43
CA ARG A 114 4.91 -7.17 -0.13
C ARG A 114 4.94 -6.06 -1.18
N ASP A 115 6.11 -5.76 -1.73
CA ASP A 115 6.27 -4.78 -2.80
C ASP A 115 5.52 -5.23 -4.06
N LYS A 116 5.79 -6.46 -4.52
CA LYS A 116 5.13 -7.08 -5.67
C LYS A 116 3.62 -7.17 -5.48
N THR A 117 3.16 -7.70 -4.35
CA THR A 117 1.73 -7.77 -4.04
C THR A 117 1.12 -6.37 -4.03
N GLY A 118 1.75 -5.40 -3.36
CA GLY A 118 1.28 -4.02 -3.31
C GLY A 118 1.10 -3.38 -4.68
N ARG A 119 2.08 -3.53 -5.58
CA ARG A 119 2.01 -3.01 -6.95
C ARG A 119 0.91 -3.67 -7.77
N THR A 120 0.77 -4.99 -7.68
CA THR A 120 -0.28 -5.74 -8.38
C THR A 120 -1.67 -5.30 -7.93
N GLU A 121 -1.88 -5.21 -6.61
CA GLU A 121 -3.17 -4.80 -6.05
C GLU A 121 -3.54 -3.36 -6.44
N MET A 122 -2.61 -2.42 -6.26
CA MET A 122 -2.84 -1.00 -6.57
C MET A 122 -3.08 -0.79 -8.06
N THR A 123 -2.28 -1.42 -8.94
CA THR A 123 -2.45 -1.31 -10.39
C THR A 123 -3.78 -1.92 -10.84
N SER A 124 -4.13 -3.10 -10.32
CA SER A 124 -5.41 -3.76 -10.64
C SER A 124 -6.60 -2.90 -10.22
N LEU A 125 -6.54 -2.31 -9.03
CA LEU A 125 -7.60 -1.43 -8.52
C LEU A 125 -7.69 -0.14 -9.34
N ALA A 126 -6.56 0.53 -9.60
CA ALA A 126 -6.53 1.77 -10.39
C ALA A 126 -7.10 1.58 -11.79
N ASN A 127 -6.68 0.51 -12.50
CA ASN A 127 -7.13 0.24 -13.87
C ASN A 127 -8.62 -0.07 -14.00
N LYS A 128 -9.26 -0.52 -12.91
CA LYS A 128 -10.67 -0.90 -12.88
C LYS A 128 -11.54 0.12 -12.16
N TRP A 129 -10.94 1.11 -11.49
CA TRP A 129 -11.60 2.01 -10.54
C TRP A 129 -12.89 2.62 -11.08
N ALA A 130 -12.82 3.15 -12.31
CA ALA A 130 -13.96 3.76 -12.99
C ALA A 130 -15.18 2.84 -13.06
N ASN A 131 -14.99 1.53 -13.22
CA ASN A 131 -16.04 0.58 -13.59
C ASN A 131 -16.41 -0.43 -12.51
N LEU A 132 -15.64 -0.52 -11.42
CA LEU A 132 -15.94 -1.41 -10.31
C LEU A 132 -17.34 -1.09 -9.76
N GLN A 133 -18.11 -2.13 -9.44
CA GLN A 133 -19.40 -2.01 -8.77
C GLN A 133 -19.23 -2.24 -7.26
N SER A 134 -20.26 -1.93 -6.47
CA SER A 134 -20.23 -2.15 -5.02
C SER A 134 -19.95 -3.62 -4.65
N LEU A 135 -20.47 -4.57 -5.43
CA LEU A 135 -20.18 -6.00 -5.24
C LEU A 135 -18.70 -6.34 -5.47
N ASP A 136 -18.03 -5.66 -6.41
CA ASP A 136 -16.61 -5.87 -6.65
C ASP A 136 -15.77 -5.36 -5.49
N PHE A 137 -16.20 -4.26 -4.84
CA PHE A 137 -15.56 -3.79 -3.62
C PHE A 137 -15.74 -4.74 -2.44
N VAL A 138 -16.90 -5.39 -2.31
CA VAL A 138 -17.09 -6.44 -1.29
C VAL A 138 -16.15 -7.61 -1.53
N LYS A 139 -16.04 -8.11 -2.78
CA LYS A 139 -15.08 -9.17 -3.13
C LYS A 139 -13.63 -8.75 -2.86
N LEU A 140 -13.29 -7.49 -3.15
CA LEU A 140 -11.96 -6.95 -2.89
C LEU A 140 -11.65 -6.91 -1.38
N ARG A 141 -12.62 -6.45 -0.57
CA ARG A 141 -12.55 -6.43 0.88
C ARG A 141 -12.31 -7.83 1.46
N GLU A 142 -13.09 -8.82 1.03
CA GLU A 142 -12.93 -10.24 1.42
C GLU A 142 -11.54 -10.78 1.06
N ARG A 143 -11.08 -10.53 -0.17
CA ARG A 143 -9.76 -10.94 -0.64
C ARG A 143 -8.61 -10.29 0.15
N LEU A 144 -8.82 -9.07 0.64
CA LEU A 144 -7.87 -8.37 1.51
C LEU A 144 -7.90 -8.87 2.97
N GLY A 145 -8.88 -9.70 3.32
CA GLY A 145 -9.04 -10.28 4.66
C GLY A 145 -9.47 -9.26 5.71
N VAL A 146 -10.20 -8.21 5.31
CA VAL A 146 -10.76 -7.18 6.21
C VAL A 146 -12.27 -7.21 6.19
#